data_AF-A0A0H2WHW4-F1
#
_entry.id   AF-A0A0H2WHW4-F1
#
_cell.length_a   1.000
_cell.length_b   1.000
_cell.length_c   1.000
_cell.angle_alpha   90.00
_cell.angle_beta   90.00
_cell.angle_gamma   90.00
#
_symmetry.space_group_name_H-M   'P 1'
#
loop_
_entity.id
_entity.type
_entity.pdbx_description
1 polymer ?
#
loop_
_entity_poly.entity_id
_entity_poly.type
_entity_poly.pdbx_seq_one_letter_code
_entity_poly.pdbx_strand_id
1 'polypeptide(L)'
;MAKVPLDKYVELSVAPTLKNCLISAVGFTNATTPTKRILLSPFIGLFTLVRWLVFKTCKEPQFPPEIEAECRVEPNDPNVWPIPASIGEFAATVPGFIERAREKAQRGQAQDNADRQPHPMRKRRRRRAQ
;
A
#
# COMPACT_ATOMS: atom_id res chain seq x y z
N MET A 1 -2.73 -10.97 14.54
CA MET A 1 -4.14 -10.62 14.26
C MET A 1 -4.28 -9.10 14.22
N ALA A 2 -5.06 -8.56 13.28
CA ALA A 2 -5.37 -7.14 13.22
C ALA A 2 -6.07 -6.71 14.52
N LYS A 3 -5.48 -5.78 15.27
CA LYS A 3 -6.03 -5.31 16.56
C LYS A 3 -7.26 -4.42 16.36
N VAL A 4 -7.39 -3.79 15.19
CA VAL A 4 -8.52 -2.94 14.81
C VAL A 4 -9.22 -3.57 13.59
N PRO A 5 -10.56 -3.72 13.58
CA PRO A 5 -11.28 -4.36 12.49
C PRO A 5 -11.01 -3.74 11.10
N LEU A 6 -10.87 -2.41 11.05
CA LEU A 6 -10.61 -1.68 9.81
C LEU A 6 -9.22 -1.98 9.20
N ASP A 7 -8.29 -2.51 9.98
CA ASP A 7 -6.95 -2.86 9.47
C ASP A 7 -6.98 -4.12 8.55
N LYS A 8 -8.13 -4.79 8.42
CA LYS A 8 -8.32 -5.95 7.51
C LYS A 8 -8.55 -5.54 6.04
N TYR A 9 -8.89 -4.29 5.77
CA TYR A 9 -9.18 -3.83 4.42
C TYR A 9 -7.90 -3.39 3.70
N VAL A 10 -7.71 -3.88 2.47
CA VAL A 10 -6.53 -3.61 1.65
C VAL A 10 -6.81 -2.43 0.71
N GLU A 11 -5.87 -1.50 0.59
CA GLU A 11 -6.00 -0.31 -0.29
C GLU A 11 -5.75 -0.62 -1.76
N LEU A 12 -4.90 -1.63 -2.01
CA LEU A 12 -4.44 -2.03 -3.32
C LEU A 12 -5.26 -3.20 -3.87
N SER A 13 -5.46 -3.20 -5.18
CA SER A 13 -6.05 -4.30 -5.92
C SER A 13 -5.05 -4.82 -6.94
N VAL A 14 -4.98 -6.14 -7.07
CA VAL A 14 -4.14 -6.84 -8.05
C VAL A 14 -4.84 -7.04 -9.39
N ALA A 15 -6.11 -6.64 -9.50
CA ALA A 15 -6.88 -6.84 -10.73
C ALA A 15 -6.28 -6.05 -11.91
N PRO A 16 -6.14 -6.67 -13.10
CA PRO A 16 -5.48 -6.08 -14.27
C PRO A 16 -6.40 -5.12 -15.04
N THR A 17 -7.00 -4.16 -14.33
CA THR A 17 -7.90 -3.15 -14.93
C THR A 17 -7.13 -1.89 -15.34
N LEU A 18 -7.62 -1.20 -16.37
CA LEU A 18 -7.03 0.07 -16.82
C LEU A 18 -7.09 1.14 -15.72
N LYS A 19 -8.18 1.17 -14.94
CA LYS A 19 -8.35 2.05 -13.77
C LYS A 19 -7.24 1.82 -12.74
N ASN A 20 -6.97 0.57 -12.38
CA ASN A 20 -5.91 0.24 -11.42
C ASN A 20 -4.53 0.66 -11.95
N CYS A 21 -4.27 0.41 -13.24
CA CYS A 21 -3.01 0.82 -13.89
C CYS A 21 -2.82 2.35 -13.85
N LEU A 22 -3.88 3.12 -14.12
CA LEU A 22 -3.85 4.58 -14.08
C LEU A 22 -3.59 5.10 -12.65
N ILE A 23 -4.29 4.54 -11.66
CA ILE A 23 -4.08 4.94 -10.25
C ILE A 23 -2.65 4.63 -9.81
N SER A 24 -2.12 3.45 -10.17
CA SER A 24 -0.71 3.11 -9.92
C SER A 24 0.26 4.09 -10.59
N ALA A 25 0.01 4.49 -11.85
CA ALA A 25 0.84 5.44 -12.58
C ALA A 25 0.88 6.81 -11.89
N VAL A 26 -0.28 7.30 -11.45
CA VAL A 26 -0.40 8.56 -10.69
C VAL A 26 0.35 8.48 -9.36
N GLY A 27 0.24 7.34 -8.65
CA GLY A 27 0.96 7.10 -7.40
C GLY A 27 2.48 7.08 -7.60
N PHE A 28 2.96 6.33 -8.59
CA PHE A 28 4.39 6.19 -8.88
C PHE A 28 5.04 7.50 -9.31
N THR A 29 4.33 8.32 -10.11
CA THR A 29 4.80 9.64 -10.53
C THR A 29 4.58 10.74 -9.48
N ASN A 30 3.95 10.42 -8.34
CA ASN A 30 3.55 11.37 -7.32
C ASN A 30 2.74 12.57 -7.89
N ALA A 31 1.91 12.29 -8.90
CA ALA A 31 1.08 13.28 -9.60
C ALA A 31 -0.25 13.52 -8.86
N THR A 32 -0.14 13.90 -7.58
CA THR A 32 -1.30 14.07 -6.69
C THR A 32 -2.10 15.35 -6.95
N THR A 33 -1.51 16.35 -7.63
CA THR A 33 -2.17 17.61 -8.00
C THR A 33 -2.54 17.67 -9.48
N PRO A 34 -3.59 18.43 -9.86
CA PRO A 34 -4.02 18.56 -11.26
C PRO A 34 -2.90 19.05 -12.19
N THR A 35 -2.12 20.05 -11.78
CA THR A 35 -1.01 20.59 -12.57
C THR A 35 0.05 19.55 -12.86
N LYS A 36 0.44 18.73 -11.86
CA LYS A 36 1.40 17.64 -12.06
C LYS A 36 0.86 16.57 -13.00
N ARG A 37 -0.44 16.26 -12.93
CA ARG A 37 -1.07 15.28 -13.83
C ARG A 37 -1.04 15.74 -15.29
N ILE A 38 -1.26 17.03 -15.54
CA ILE A 38 -1.19 17.58 -16.90
C ILE A 38 0.25 17.55 -17.40
N LEU A 39 1.20 18.06 -16.60
CA LEU A 39 2.61 18.12 -16.95
C LEU A 39 3.21 16.73 -17.21
N LEU A 40 2.86 15.74 -16.39
CA LEU A 40 3.35 14.37 -16.48
C LEU A 40 2.44 13.44 -17.30
N SER A 41 1.38 13.97 -17.92
CA SER A 41 0.41 13.18 -18.68
C SER A 41 1.01 12.22 -19.72
N PRO A 42 2.06 12.56 -20.51
CA PRO A 42 2.64 11.58 -21.44
C PRO A 42 3.29 10.39 -20.71
N PHE A 43 3.94 10.64 -19.57
CA PHE A 43 4.57 9.58 -18.77
C PHE A 43 3.53 8.73 -18.05
N ILE A 44 2.48 9.37 -17.50
CA ILE A 44 1.35 8.67 -16.85
C ILE A 44 0.66 7.77 -17.88
N GLY A 45 0.38 8.29 -19.08
CA GLY A 45 -0.23 7.53 -20.16
C GLY A 45 0.63 6.34 -20.60
N LEU A 46 1.91 6.57 -20.87
CA LEU A 46 2.85 5.52 -21.25
C LEU A 46 2.94 4.42 -20.19
N PHE A 47 3.14 4.78 -18.92
CA PHE A 47 3.20 3.82 -17.82
C PHE A 47 1.90 3.02 -17.70
N THR A 48 0.77 3.70 -17.80
CA THR A 48 -0.56 3.07 -17.71
C THR A 48 -0.74 2.02 -18.80
N LEU A 49 -0.43 2.38 -20.05
CA LEU A 49 -0.58 1.49 -21.20
C LEU A 49 0.40 0.32 -21.16
N VAL A 50 1.67 0.57 -20.85
CA VAL A 50 2.68 -0.49 -20.74
C VAL A 50 2.31 -1.48 -19.65
N ARG A 51 1.96 -0.99 -18.45
CA ARG A 51 1.54 -1.86 -17.33
C ARG A 51 0.29 -2.67 -17.68
N TRP A 52 -0.70 -2.03 -18.31
CA TRP A 52 -1.92 -2.71 -18.74
C TRP A 52 -1.64 -3.78 -19.81
N LEU A 53 -0.78 -3.47 -20.78
CA LEU A 53 -0.39 -4.41 -21.83
C LEU A 53 0.34 -5.61 -21.23
N VAL A 54 1.31 -5.38 -20.33
CA VAL A 54 2.03 -6.45 -19.61
C VAL A 54 1.05 -7.39 -18.92
N PHE A 55 0.04 -6.86 -18.23
CA PHE A 55 -0.97 -7.72 -17.60
C PHE A 55 -1.84 -8.49 -18.59
N LYS A 56 -2.04 -7.99 -19.81
CA LYS A 56 -2.79 -8.69 -20.85
C LYS A 56 -1.96 -9.73 -21.58
N THR A 57 -0.64 -9.52 -21.69
CA THR A 57 0.26 -10.38 -22.47
C THR A 57 0.98 -11.42 -21.63
N CYS A 58 1.16 -11.20 -20.33
CA CYS A 58 1.79 -12.16 -19.45
C CYS A 58 0.82 -13.28 -19.05
N LYS A 59 1.33 -14.51 -18.97
CA LYS A 59 0.59 -15.66 -18.44
C LYS A 59 0.41 -15.49 -16.92
N GLU A 60 -0.74 -15.88 -16.40
CA GLU A 60 -0.96 -16.00 -14.97
C GLU A 60 0.05 -16.99 -14.35
N PRO A 61 0.71 -16.64 -13.22
CA PRO A 61 1.64 -17.55 -12.57
C PRO A 61 0.88 -18.80 -12.13
N GLN A 62 1.27 -19.96 -12.67
CA GLN A 62 0.75 -21.25 -12.23
C GLN A 62 1.72 -21.83 -11.20
N PHE A 63 1.18 -22.17 -10.03
CA PHE A 63 1.96 -22.87 -9.02
C PHE A 63 1.88 -24.38 -9.27
N PRO A 64 2.87 -25.15 -8.81
CA PRO A 64 2.75 -26.61 -8.80
C PRO A 64 1.51 -27.06 -8.00
N PRO A 65 0.84 -28.16 -8.39
CA PRO A 65 -0.42 -28.58 -7.79
C PRO A 65 -0.30 -28.88 -6.28
N GLU A 66 0.87 -29.31 -5.81
CA GLU A 66 1.16 -29.49 -4.40
C GLU A 66 1.05 -28.18 -3.60
N ILE A 67 1.51 -27.06 -4.18
CA ILE A 67 1.45 -25.74 -3.55
C ILE A 67 0.04 -25.17 -3.63
N GLU A 68 -0.67 -25.36 -4.73
CA GLU A 68 -2.06 -24.90 -4.87
C GLU A 68 -2.99 -25.59 -3.88
N ALA A 69 -2.76 -26.88 -3.60
CA ALA A 69 -3.51 -27.63 -2.59
C ALA A 69 -3.25 -27.10 -1.17
N GLU A 70 -2.01 -26.77 -0.84
CA GLU A 70 -1.62 -26.23 0.48
C GLU A 70 -2.06 -24.77 0.66
N CYS A 71 -2.04 -23.98 -0.41
CA CYS A 71 -2.44 -22.57 -0.40
C CYS A 71 -3.96 -22.37 -0.47
N ARG A 72 -4.75 -23.45 -0.48
CA ARG A 72 -6.20 -23.38 -0.51
C ARG A 72 -6.71 -22.86 0.83
N VAL A 73 -7.32 -21.69 0.80
CA VAL A 73 -7.90 -21.06 1.99
C VAL A 73 -9.07 -21.91 2.49
N GLU A 74 -9.05 -22.21 3.80
CA GLU A 74 -10.12 -22.95 4.48
C GLU A 74 -11.48 -22.24 4.28
N PRO A 75 -12.54 -22.94 3.82
CA PRO A 75 -13.81 -22.32 3.46
C PRO A 75 -14.49 -21.49 4.56
N ASN A 76 -14.16 -21.75 5.83
CA ASN A 76 -14.75 -21.08 7.00
C ASN A 76 -13.71 -20.32 7.84
N ASP A 77 -12.56 -19.95 7.28
CA ASP A 77 -11.57 -19.19 8.05
C ASP A 77 -12.08 -17.76 8.37
N PRO A 78 -12.26 -17.39 9.66
CA PRO A 78 -12.70 -16.04 10.03
C PRO A 78 -11.66 -14.95 9.74
N ASN A 79 -10.46 -15.32 9.29
CA ASN A 79 -9.36 -14.41 8.95
C ASN A 79 -9.19 -14.16 7.45
N VAL A 80 -10.11 -14.63 6.60
CA VAL A 80 -10.11 -14.25 5.18
C VAL A 80 -10.40 -12.75 5.06
N TRP A 81 -9.47 -12.01 4.46
CA TRP A 81 -9.63 -10.59 4.22
C TRP A 81 -10.29 -10.35 2.87
N PRO A 82 -11.21 -9.38 2.78
CA PRO A 82 -11.86 -9.07 1.52
C PRO A 82 -10.85 -8.47 0.54
N ILE A 83 -10.88 -8.96 -0.70
CA ILE A 83 -10.01 -8.48 -1.79
C ILE A 83 -10.80 -7.45 -2.61
N PRO A 84 -10.30 -6.21 -2.78
CA PRO A 84 -10.99 -5.20 -3.56
C PRO A 84 -10.85 -5.49 -5.06
N ALA A 85 -11.93 -5.28 -5.82
CA ALA A 85 -11.92 -5.40 -7.28
C ALA A 85 -11.21 -4.22 -7.96
N SER A 86 -11.18 -3.04 -7.30
CA SER A 86 -10.40 -1.90 -7.76
C SER A 86 -9.68 -1.15 -6.65
N ILE A 87 -8.57 -0.49 -6.99
CA ILE A 87 -7.84 0.36 -6.04
C ILE A 87 -8.78 1.45 -5.52
N GLY A 88 -8.81 1.61 -4.19
CA GLY A 88 -9.64 2.60 -3.50
C GLY A 88 -11.12 2.22 -3.38
N GLU A 89 -11.51 0.99 -3.69
CA GLU A 89 -12.91 0.54 -3.54
C GLU A 89 -13.40 0.65 -2.08
N PHE A 90 -12.64 0.13 -1.12
CA PHE A 90 -13.01 0.20 0.29
C PHE A 90 -12.99 1.62 0.85
N ALA A 91 -12.24 2.54 0.26
CA ALA A 91 -12.34 3.96 0.60
C ALA A 91 -13.70 4.57 0.24
N ALA A 92 -14.37 4.04 -0.78
CA ALA A 92 -15.70 4.48 -1.18
C ALA A 92 -16.81 3.70 -0.45
N THR A 93 -16.58 2.44 -0.08
CA THR A 93 -17.63 1.54 0.41
C THR A 93 -17.60 1.29 1.93
N VAL A 94 -16.45 1.43 2.59
CA VAL A 94 -16.29 1.13 4.02
C VAL A 94 -16.19 2.44 4.82
N PRO A 95 -17.16 2.72 5.71
CA PRO A 95 -17.13 3.93 6.52
C PRO A 95 -15.96 3.90 7.53
N GLY A 96 -15.31 5.03 7.74
CA GLY A 96 -14.18 5.14 8.69
C GLY A 96 -12.83 4.64 8.14
N PHE A 97 -12.81 3.99 6.96
CA PHE A 97 -11.59 3.42 6.39
C PHE A 97 -10.54 4.50 6.10
N ILE A 98 -10.95 5.62 5.50
CA ILE A 98 -10.05 6.72 5.17
C ILE A 98 -9.49 7.38 6.43
N GLU A 99 -10.32 7.59 7.45
CA GLU A 99 -9.91 8.13 8.74
C GLU A 99 -8.85 7.23 9.37
N ARG A 100 -9.09 5.91 9.39
CA ARG A 100 -8.13 4.93 9.90
C ARG A 100 -6.83 4.91 9.11
N ALA A 101 -6.90 4.95 7.78
CA ALA A 101 -5.73 5.01 6.92
C ALA A 101 -4.88 6.26 7.20
N ARG A 102 -5.53 7.42 7.40
CA ARG A 102 -4.85 8.67 7.78
C ARG A 102 -4.17 8.57 9.14
N GLU A 103 -4.84 8.04 10.15
CA GLU A 103 -4.25 7.79 11.47
C GLU A 103 -2.99 6.91 11.37
N LYS A 104 -3.08 5.84 10.59
CA LYS A 104 -1.97 4.90 10.38
C LYS A 104 -0.78 5.59 9.70
N ALA A 105 -1.04 6.41 8.68
CA ALA A 105 -0.02 7.18 7.99
C ALA A 105 0.66 8.20 8.92
N GLN A 106 -0.10 8.92 9.74
CA GLN A 106 0.43 9.86 10.73
C GLN A 106 1.31 9.17 11.78
N ARG A 107 0.89 8.00 12.27
CA ARG A 107 1.69 7.19 13.21
C ARG A 107 3.00 6.73 12.57
N GLY A 108 2.96 6.28 11.31
CA GLY A 108 4.15 5.88 10.57
C GLY A 108 5.14 7.04 10.41
N GLN A 109 4.64 8.23 10.05
CA GLN A 109 5.47 9.44 9.94
C GLN A 109 6.06 9.88 11.28
N ALA A 110 5.28 9.82 12.37
CA ALA A 110 5.78 10.14 13.71
C ALA A 110 6.91 9.20 14.14
N GLN A 111 6.78 7.91 13.82
CA GLN A 111 7.78 6.90 14.14
C GLN A 111 9.07 7.08 13.33
N ASP A 112 8.96 7.28 12.01
CA ASP A 112 10.11 7.58 11.14
C ASP A 112 10.84 8.87 11.57
N ASN A 113 10.10 9.90 11.98
CA ASN A 113 10.69 11.12 12.53
C ASN A 113 11.41 10.89 13.86
N ALA A 114 10.88 10.03 14.74
CA ALA A 114 11.54 9.67 16.00
C ALA A 114 12.82 8.86 15.77
N ASP A 115 12.80 7.92 14.81
CA ASP A 115 13.97 7.13 14.42
C ASP A 115 15.07 8.00 13.79
N ARG A 116 14.67 9.05 13.06
CA ARG A 116 15.60 10.05 12.50
C ARG A 116 16.14 11.04 13.52
N GLN A 117 15.61 11.08 14.76
CA GLN A 117 16.09 12.02 15.77
C GLN A 117 17.41 11.51 16.38
N PRO A 118 18.50 12.30 16.35
CA PRO A 118 19.79 11.84 16.84
C PRO A 118 19.73 11.55 18.35
N HIS A 119 20.18 10.36 18.74
CA HIS A 119 20.21 9.92 20.14
C HIS A 119 20.98 10.96 20.98
N PRO A 120 20.41 11.50 22.07
CA PRO A 120 21.10 12.52 22.86
C PRO A 120 22.41 11.94 23.42
N MET A 121 23.53 12.60 23.10
CA MET A 121 24.85 12.31 23.67
C MET A 121 24.75 12.28 25.20
N ARG A 122 24.93 11.09 25.78
CA ARG A 122 24.89 10.86 27.23
C ARG A 122 26.04 11.66 27.87
N LYS A 123 25.74 12.84 28.43
CA LYS A 123 26.74 13.70 29.09
C LYS A 123 27.44 12.87 30.18
N ARG A 124 28.70 12.51 29.98
CA ARG A 124 29.55 11.88 31.01
C ARG A 124 29.59 12.84 32.19
N ARG A 125 28.90 12.51 33.28
CA ARG A 125 29.10 13.16 34.59
C ARG A 125 30.57 12.98 34.95
N ARG A 126 31.40 14.02 34.74
CA ARG A 126 32.76 14.06 35.27
C ARG A 126 32.63 14.10 36.80
N ARG A 127 32.93 12.98 37.46
CA ARG A 127 33.21 12.97 38.90
C ARG A 127 34.41 13.90 39.11
N ARG A 128 34.20 15.02 39.80
CA ARG A 128 35.31 15.85 40.28
C ARG A 128 35.99 15.08 41.40
N ALA A 129 37.24 14.67 41.18
CA ALA A 129 38.12 14.24 42.25
C ALA A 129 38.74 15.49 42.88
N GLN A 130 38.73 15.50 44.22
CA GLN A 130 39.35 16.49 45.10
C GLN A 130 40.87 16.33 45.10
#